data_AF-A0A3B8I4H0-F1
#
_entry.id   AF-A0A3B8I4H0-F1
#
_cell.length_a   1.000
_cell.length_b   1.000
_cell.length_c   1.000
_cell.angle_alpha   90.00
_cell.angle_beta   90.00
_cell.angle_gamma   90.00
#
_symmetry.space_group_name_H-M   'P 1'
#
loop_
_entity.id
_entity.type
_entity.pdbx_description
1 polymer ?
#
loop_
_entity_poly.entity_id
_entity_poly.type
_entity_poly.pdbx_seq_one_letter_code
_entity_poly.pdbx_strand_id
1 'polypeptide(L)'
;MARALVLAPHPDDDIIGCGGSIAKLSNQGHEVVVVYFTSGEAGSLEIEPSQLARIREDEARRAGRMLGVSEFLFWRQPDGFLQESAEITNQLVRLIRARQFSTVYLPHKQEANRDHAAAYHIGREACNRAAGPWFKDCG
;
A
#
# COMPACT_ATOMS: atom_id res chain seq x y z
N MET A 1 -15.86 6.46 13.58
CA MET A 1 -14.47 6.57 13.11
C MET A 1 -14.27 5.52 12.04
N ALA A 2 -13.91 5.90 10.82
CA ALA A 2 -13.70 4.98 9.70
C ALA A 2 -12.21 4.71 9.50
N ARG A 3 -11.88 3.63 8.77
CA ARG A 3 -10.50 3.24 8.46
C ARG A 3 -10.32 3.15 6.96
N ALA A 4 -9.31 3.83 6.43
CA ALA A 4 -8.91 3.74 5.04
C ALA A 4 -7.56 3.02 4.93
N LEU A 5 -7.45 2.17 3.91
CA LEU A 5 -6.21 1.54 3.50
C LEU A 5 -5.77 2.13 2.15
N VAL A 6 -4.51 2.51 2.04
CA VAL A 6 -3.90 2.91 0.77
C VAL A 6 -2.86 1.88 0.39
N LEU A 7 -2.98 1.33 -0.82
CA LEU A 7 -2.00 0.42 -1.38
C LEU A 7 -1.11 1.18 -2.37
N ALA A 8 0.14 1.37 -1.98
CA ALA A 8 1.15 2.07 -2.76
C ALA A 8 2.20 1.06 -3.26
N PRO A 9 2.40 0.91 -4.57
CA PRO A 9 3.50 0.12 -5.13
C PRO A 9 4.86 0.58 -4.58
N HIS A 10 5.11 1.89 -4.59
CA HIS A 10 6.37 2.52 -4.21
C HIS A 10 6.18 3.65 -3.17
N PRO A 11 7.22 4.00 -2.39
CA PRO A 11 7.20 5.15 -1.48
C PRO A 11 7.12 6.51 -2.21
N ASP A 12 5.91 6.97 -2.49
CA ASP A 12 5.50 8.28 -3.04
C ASP A 12 4.10 8.21 -3.67
N ASP A 13 3.73 7.03 -4.19
CA ASP A 13 2.46 6.76 -4.88
C ASP A 13 1.21 7.10 -4.05
N ASP A 14 1.26 6.92 -2.73
CA ASP A 14 0.16 7.29 -1.84
C ASP A 14 -0.11 8.80 -1.87
N ILE A 15 0.95 9.60 -1.87
CA ILE A 15 0.88 11.06 -1.87
C ILE A 15 0.56 11.58 -3.27
N ILE A 16 1.23 11.08 -4.30
CA ILE A 16 1.00 11.47 -5.70
C ILE A 16 -0.42 11.10 -6.12
N GLY A 17 -0.86 9.88 -5.80
CA GLY A 17 -2.16 9.36 -6.22
C GLY A 17 -3.33 9.91 -5.40
N CYS A 18 -3.22 9.93 -4.06
CA CYS A 18 -4.35 10.27 -3.20
C CYS A 18 -3.99 11.11 -1.96
N GLY A 19 -2.86 11.82 -1.93
CA GLY A 19 -2.41 12.62 -0.77
C GLY A 19 -3.44 13.64 -0.27
N GLY A 20 -4.17 14.29 -1.18
CA GLY A 20 -5.28 15.19 -0.80
C GLY A 20 -6.44 14.47 -0.12
N SER A 21 -6.74 13.23 -0.53
CA SER A 21 -7.75 12.39 0.13
C SER A 21 -7.27 11.92 1.50
N ILE A 22 -5.99 11.51 1.61
CA ILE A 22 -5.37 11.13 2.89
C ILE A 22 -5.51 12.29 3.90
N ALA A 23 -5.05 13.48 3.55
CA ALA A 23 -5.12 14.65 4.42
C ALA A 23 -6.56 14.98 4.83
N LYS A 24 -7.51 14.88 3.89
CA LYS A 24 -8.93 15.11 4.18
C LYS A 24 -9.49 14.07 5.17
N LEU A 25 -9.23 12.78 4.95
CA LEU A 25 -9.70 11.71 5.82
C LEU A 25 -9.11 11.83 7.22
N SER A 26 -7.80 12.09 7.33
CA SER A 26 -7.13 12.28 8.61
C SER A 26 -7.65 13.51 9.36
N ASN A 27 -7.91 14.63 8.68
CA ASN A 27 -8.54 15.82 9.30
C ASN A 27 -9.97 15.58 9.78
N GLN A 28 -10.67 14.60 9.20
CA GLN A 28 -11.99 14.14 9.66
C GLN A 28 -11.90 13.12 10.82
N GLY A 29 -10.69 12.84 11.31
CA GLY A 29 -10.44 11.87 12.37
C GLY A 29 -10.58 10.42 11.92
N HIS A 30 -10.43 10.12 10.63
CA HIS A 30 -10.34 8.73 10.16
C HIS A 30 -8.91 8.21 10.28
N GLU A 31 -8.77 6.91 10.56
CA GLU A 31 -7.46 6.26 10.56
C GLU A 31 -7.08 5.94 9.11
N VAL A 32 -5.87 6.32 8.71
CA VAL A 32 -5.33 6.00 7.38
C VAL A 32 -4.09 5.14 7.56
N VAL A 33 -4.11 3.95 6.97
CA VAL A 33 -2.97 3.03 6.92
C VAL A 33 -2.45 2.98 5.50
N VAL A 34 -1.14 3.09 5.32
CA VAL A 34 -0.49 2.94 4.01
C VAL A 34 0.33 1.66 4.02
N VAL A 35 0.08 0.79 3.02
CA VAL A 35 0.95 -0.34 2.69
C VAL A 35 1.77 0.07 1.48
N TYR A 36 3.09 0.08 1.66
CA TYR A 36 4.05 0.11 0.57
C TYR A 36 4.45 -1.32 0.24
N PHE A 37 4.20 -1.76 -1.00
CA PHE A 37 4.57 -3.10 -1.44
C PHE A 37 6.08 -3.27 -1.48
N THR A 38 6.79 -2.25 -1.98
CA THR A 38 8.26 -2.21 -2.09
C THR A 38 8.85 -1.12 -1.20
N SER A 39 10.19 -1.01 -1.14
CA SER A 39 10.86 0.12 -0.50
C SER A 39 11.38 1.14 -1.53
N GLY A 40 11.04 0.99 -2.82
CA GLY A 40 11.44 1.91 -3.89
C GLY A 40 12.95 1.90 -4.18
N GLU A 41 13.63 0.80 -3.84
CA GLU A 41 15.09 0.69 -3.84
C GLU A 41 15.73 0.65 -5.25
N ALA A 42 14.95 0.50 -6.32
CA ALA A 42 15.43 0.55 -7.69
C ALA A 42 15.30 1.95 -8.33
N GLY A 43 14.88 2.95 -7.55
CA GLY A 43 14.62 4.31 -8.02
C GLY A 43 15.85 5.20 -8.27
N SER A 44 17.08 4.68 -8.16
CA SER A 44 18.32 5.43 -8.40
C SER A 44 19.38 4.57 -9.08
N LEU A 45 20.15 5.19 -9.98
CA LEU A 45 21.36 4.60 -10.58
C LEU A 45 22.63 4.87 -9.76
N GLU A 46 22.57 5.81 -8.80
CA GLU A 46 23.75 6.33 -8.10
C GLU A 46 23.80 5.90 -6.62
N ILE A 47 22.64 5.62 -6.03
CA ILE A 47 22.53 5.25 -4.62
C ILE A 47 22.33 3.74 -4.52
N GLU A 48 23.14 3.09 -3.68
CA GLU A 48 23.03 1.66 -3.39
C GLU A 48 21.59 1.30 -2.95
N PRO A 49 20.98 0.21 -3.48
CA PRO A 49 19.56 -0.09 -3.25
C PRO A 49 19.18 -0.15 -1.77
N SER A 50 19.99 -0.80 -0.94
CA SER A 50 19.70 -0.90 0.51
C SER A 50 19.76 0.45 1.23
N GLN A 51 20.57 1.39 0.74
CA GLN A 51 20.63 2.75 1.25
C GLN A 51 19.43 3.56 0.75
N LEU A 52 19.09 3.44 -0.54
CA LEU A 52 17.94 4.12 -1.12
C LEU A 52 16.62 3.68 -0.44
N ALA A 53 16.45 2.38 -0.18
CA ALA A 53 15.32 1.84 0.56
C ALA A 53 15.12 2.59 1.90
N ARG A 54 16.17 2.71 2.70
CA ARG A 54 16.10 3.39 4.01
C ARG A 54 15.73 4.86 3.85
N ILE A 55 16.34 5.55 2.89
CA ILE A 55 16.06 6.95 2.59
C ILE A 55 14.58 7.14 2.24
N ARG A 56 14.07 6.35 1.28
CA ARG A 56 12.69 6.45 0.80
C ARG A 56 11.65 6.05 1.83
N GLU A 57 11.92 5.03 2.66
CA GLU A 57 11.03 4.69 3.77
C GLU A 57 10.94 5.85 4.80
N ASP A 58 12.06 6.51 5.09
CA ASP A 58 12.08 7.65 6.00
C ASP A 58 11.42 8.89 5.40
N GLU A 59 11.59 9.13 4.10
CA GLU A 59 10.88 10.17 3.35
C GLU A 59 9.36 9.95 3.39
N ALA A 60 8.89 8.74 3.07
CA ALA A 60 7.48 8.39 3.11
C ALA A 60 6.88 8.57 4.52
N ARG A 61 7.59 8.11 5.57
CA ARG A 61 7.15 8.34 6.97
C ARG A 61 7.04 9.82 7.30
N ARG A 62 8.03 10.64 6.92
CA ARG A 62 8.00 12.09 7.20
C ARG A 62 6.85 12.76 6.46
N ALA A 63 6.73 12.51 5.15
CA ALA A 63 5.72 13.12 4.31
C ALA A 63 4.29 12.69 4.71
N GLY A 64 4.06 11.39 4.91
CA GLY A 64 2.74 10.89 5.32
C GLY A 64 2.34 11.33 6.73
N ARG A 65 3.29 11.54 7.66
CA ARG A 65 2.98 12.12 8.98
C ARG A 65 2.45 13.54 8.86
N MET A 66 2.93 14.32 7.90
CA MET A 66 2.39 15.67 7.63
C MET A 66 0.94 15.63 7.15
N LEU A 67 0.52 14.53 6.50
CA LEU A 67 -0.86 14.32 6.06
C LEU A 67 -1.74 13.60 7.10
N GLY A 68 -1.17 13.19 8.24
CA GLY A 68 -1.89 12.49 9.30
C GLY A 68 -2.09 10.99 9.06
N VAL A 69 -1.21 10.34 8.27
CA VAL A 69 -1.18 8.87 8.17
C VAL A 69 -0.90 8.26 9.54
N SER A 70 -1.69 7.25 9.91
CA SER A 70 -1.67 6.62 11.24
C SER A 70 -0.65 5.49 11.34
N GLU A 71 -0.46 4.72 10.27
CA GLU A 71 0.44 3.56 10.24
C GLU A 71 1.05 3.38 8.85
N PHE A 72 2.33 2.99 8.83
CA PHE A 72 3.11 2.74 7.62
C PHE A 72 3.61 1.30 7.63
N LEU A 73 3.20 0.50 6.65
CA LEU A 73 3.58 -0.90 6.51
C LEU A 73 4.44 -1.06 5.25
N PHE A 74 5.71 -1.38 5.43
CA PHE A 74 6.64 -1.66 4.32
C PHE A 74 6.79 -3.17 4.17
N TRP A 75 6.25 -3.74 3.10
CA TRP A 75 6.31 -5.18 2.83
C TRP A 75 7.57 -5.62 2.11
N ARG A 76 8.35 -4.66 1.61
CA ARG A 76 9.71 -4.84 1.07
C ARG A 76 9.79 -5.97 0.04
N GLN A 77 8.77 -6.09 -0.80
CA GLN A 77 8.88 -6.86 -2.04
C GLN A 77 9.91 -6.17 -2.94
N PRO A 78 10.64 -6.94 -3.77
CA PRO A 78 11.67 -6.34 -4.62
C PRO A 78 11.07 -5.37 -5.63
N ASP A 79 11.56 -4.14 -5.64
CA ASP A 79 11.15 -3.07 -6.54
C ASP A 79 11.40 -3.44 -8.02
N GLY A 80 10.36 -3.33 -8.85
CA GLY A 80 10.33 -3.73 -10.25
C GLY A 80 9.95 -5.20 -10.50
N PHE A 81 9.77 -5.99 -9.44
CA PHE A 81 9.48 -7.42 -9.51
C PHE A 81 8.22 -7.83 -8.74
N LEU A 82 7.38 -6.88 -8.33
CA LEU A 82 6.14 -7.17 -7.62
C LEU A 82 5.24 -8.04 -8.50
N GLN A 83 4.80 -9.16 -7.95
CA GLN A 83 3.98 -10.14 -8.64
C GLN A 83 2.83 -10.60 -7.76
N GLU A 84 1.70 -10.89 -8.40
CA GLU A 84 0.58 -11.51 -7.71
C GLU A 84 0.97 -12.92 -7.25
N SER A 85 0.76 -13.19 -5.96
CA SER A 85 0.97 -14.50 -5.37
C SER A 85 -0.09 -14.77 -4.30
N ALA A 86 -0.33 -16.04 -4.01
CA ALA A 86 -1.24 -16.41 -2.93
C ALA A 86 -0.76 -15.86 -1.58
N GLU A 87 0.55 -15.80 -1.36
CA GLU A 87 1.14 -15.29 -0.11
C GLU A 87 0.79 -13.83 0.13
N ILE A 88 1.10 -12.95 -0.83
CA ILE A 88 0.89 -11.50 -0.66
C ILE A 88 -0.60 -11.13 -0.67
N THR A 89 -1.39 -11.82 -1.50
CA THR A 89 -2.85 -11.64 -1.52
C THR A 89 -3.46 -12.09 -0.19
N ASN A 90 -3.04 -13.24 0.36
CA ASN A 90 -3.55 -13.71 1.65
C ASN A 90 -3.10 -12.79 2.80
N GLN A 91 -1.86 -12.28 2.78
CA GLN A 91 -1.39 -11.28 3.73
C GLN A 91 -2.30 -10.04 3.72
N LEU A 92 -2.67 -9.55 2.55
CA LEU A 92 -3.58 -8.41 2.40
C LEU A 92 -5.00 -8.75 2.88
N VAL A 93 -5.51 -9.95 2.59
CA VAL A 93 -6.83 -10.40 3.09
C VAL A 93 -6.86 -10.40 4.62
N ARG A 94 -5.83 -10.94 5.28
CA ARG A 94 -5.74 -10.94 6.75
C ARG A 94 -5.72 -9.53 7.30
N LEU A 95 -4.95 -8.64 6.67
CA LEU A 95 -4.87 -7.25 7.09
C LEU A 95 -6.25 -6.57 6.97
N ILE A 96 -6.94 -6.76 5.84
CA ILE A 96 -8.28 -6.19 5.62
C ILE A 96 -9.28 -6.73 6.64
N ARG A 97 -9.30 -8.05 6.88
CA ARG A 97 -10.21 -8.67 7.86
C ARG A 97 -9.90 -8.27 9.30
N ALA A 98 -8.62 -8.22 9.69
CA ALA A 98 -8.23 -7.87 11.04
C ALA A 98 -8.53 -6.39 11.37
N ARG A 99 -8.40 -5.50 10.39
CA ARG A 99 -8.54 -4.05 10.59
C ARG A 99 -9.90 -3.50 10.16
N GLN A 100 -10.69 -4.24 9.38
CA GLN A 100 -12.04 -3.86 8.93
C GLN A 100 -12.05 -2.47 8.25
N PHE A 101 -11.26 -2.30 7.18
CA PHE A 101 -11.25 -1.05 6.42
C PHE A 101 -12.57 -0.82 5.68
N SER A 102 -13.09 0.40 5.76
CA SER A 102 -14.30 0.82 5.02
C SER A 102 -13.98 1.30 3.60
N THR A 103 -12.73 1.63 3.33
CA THR A 103 -12.28 2.14 2.03
C THR A 103 -10.88 1.65 1.74
N VAL A 104 -10.63 1.20 0.52
CA VAL A 104 -9.31 0.78 0.04
C VAL A 104 -8.99 1.55 -1.24
N TYR A 105 -7.89 2.28 -1.26
CA TYR A 105 -7.34 2.96 -2.43
C TYR A 105 -6.35 2.03 -3.13
N LEU A 106 -6.48 1.93 -4.45
CA LEU A 106 -5.68 1.06 -5.32
C LEU A 106 -5.10 1.89 -6.48
N PRO A 107 -3.98 1.47 -7.10
CA PRO A 107 -3.54 1.99 -8.39
C PRO A 107 -4.63 1.85 -9.45
N HIS A 108 -4.48 2.57 -10.56
CA HIS A 108 -5.48 2.51 -11.62
C HIS A 108 -5.49 1.13 -12.30
N LYS A 109 -6.60 0.74 -12.91
CA LYS A 109 -6.71 -0.56 -13.60
C LYS A 109 -5.90 -0.64 -14.91
N GLN A 110 -5.51 0.51 -15.45
CA GLN A 110 -4.72 0.66 -16.68
C GLN A 110 -3.41 1.33 -16.29
N GLU A 111 -2.42 0.52 -15.95
CA GLU A 111 -1.10 0.94 -15.49
C GLU A 111 -0.05 0.46 -16.48
N ALA A 112 0.92 1.33 -16.78
CA ALA A 112 2.06 0.98 -17.61
C ALA A 112 3.21 0.38 -16.79
N ASN A 113 3.30 0.74 -15.51
CA ASN A 113 4.25 0.17 -14.57
C ASN A 113 3.75 -1.21 -14.12
N ARG A 114 4.63 -2.22 -14.17
CA ARG A 114 4.30 -3.61 -13.82
C ARG A 114 3.93 -3.77 -12.35
N ASP A 115 4.62 -3.08 -11.45
CA ASP A 115 4.33 -3.15 -10.02
C ASP A 115 2.98 -2.50 -9.71
N HIS A 116 2.66 -1.39 -10.36
CA HIS A 116 1.34 -0.76 -10.22
C HIS A 116 0.21 -1.69 -10.69
N ALA A 117 0.39 -2.33 -11.85
CA ALA A 117 -0.57 -3.30 -12.36
C ALA A 117 -0.73 -4.48 -11.39
N ALA A 118 0.37 -5.03 -10.86
CA ALA A 118 0.34 -6.11 -9.88
C ALA A 118 -0.38 -5.70 -8.58
N ALA A 119 -0.06 -4.53 -8.04
CA ALA A 119 -0.69 -3.96 -6.85
C ALA A 119 -2.21 -3.77 -7.03
N TYR A 120 -2.67 -3.32 -8.21
CA TYR A 120 -4.09 -3.26 -8.53
C TYR A 120 -4.75 -4.65 -8.47
N HIS A 121 -4.15 -5.66 -9.10
CA HIS A 121 -4.69 -7.02 -9.13
C HIS A 121 -4.73 -7.66 -7.73
N ILE A 122 -3.62 -7.59 -6.99
CA ILE A 122 -3.51 -8.07 -5.59
C ILE A 122 -4.58 -7.40 -4.72
N GLY A 123 -4.69 -6.08 -4.80
CA GLY A 123 -5.64 -5.31 -3.98
C GLY A 123 -7.09 -5.63 -4.30
N ARG A 124 -7.44 -5.71 -5.59
CA ARG A 124 -8.78 -6.07 -6.03
C ARG A 124 -9.16 -7.48 -5.60
N GLU A 125 -8.27 -8.44 -5.76
CA GLU A 125 -8.51 -9.82 -5.37
C GLU A 125 -8.63 -9.96 -3.83
N ALA A 126 -7.76 -9.29 -3.07
CA ALA A 126 -7.84 -9.30 -1.62
C ALA A 126 -9.14 -8.69 -1.10
N CYS A 127 -9.61 -7.58 -1.68
CA CYS A 127 -10.91 -6.99 -1.33
C CYS A 127 -12.07 -7.96 -1.61
N ASN A 128 -12.08 -8.64 -2.76
CA ASN A 128 -13.10 -9.64 -3.10
C ASN A 128 -13.11 -10.80 -2.10
N ARG A 129 -11.93 -11.32 -1.75
CA ARG A 129 -11.81 -12.44 -0.81
C ARG A 129 -12.15 -12.05 0.63
N ALA A 130 -11.81 -10.82 1.03
CA ALA A 130 -12.10 -10.30 2.36
C ALA A 130 -13.59 -10.00 2.58
N ALA A 131 -14.35 -9.72 1.52
CA ALA A 131 -15.76 -9.34 1.59
C ALA A 131 -16.71 -10.46 2.08
N GLY A 132 -16.27 -11.72 2.11
CA GLY A 132 -17.09 -12.85 2.53
C GLY A 132 -16.33 -13.92 3.30
N PRO A 133 -17.06 -14.82 4.01
CA PRO A 133 -16.46 -15.87 4.85
C PRO A 133 -15.96 -17.08 4.05
N TRP A 134 -16.06 -17.05 2.73
CA TRP A 134 -15.85 -18.21 1.85
C TRP A 134 -14.39 -18.62 1.74
N PHE A 135 -13.46 -17.66 1.83
CA PHE A 135 -12.02 -17.89 1.74
C PHE A 135 -11.40 -18.00 3.13
N LYS A 136 -11.71 -19.09 3.85
CA LYS A 136 -11.27 -19.29 5.25
C LYS A 136 -9.76 -19.48 5.37
N ASP A 137 -9.13 -20.12 4.38
CA ASP A 137 -7.69 -20.40 4.39
C ASP A 137 -6.82 -19.15 4.25
N CYS A 138 -7.42 -18.03 3.80
CA CYS A 138 -6.76 -16.75 3.76
C CYS A 138 -6.56 -16.14 5.16
N GLY A 139 -7.22 -16.65 6.20
CA GLY A 139 -7.28 -16.08 7.54
C GLY A 139 -8.50 -15.20 7.71
#